data_AF-A0A7S4FBS4-F1
#
_entry.id   AF-A0A7S4FBS4-F1
#
_cell.length_a   1.000
_cell.length_b   1.000
_cell.length_c   1.000
_cell.angle_alpha   90.00
_cell.angle_beta   90.00
_cell.angle_gamma   90.00
#
_symmetry.space_group_name_H-M   'P 1'
#
loop_
_entity.id
_entity.type
_entity.pdbx_description
1 polymer ?
#
loop_
_entity_poly.entity_id
_entity_poly.type
_entity_poly.pdbx_seq_one_letter_code
_entity_poly.pdbx_strand_id
1 'polypeptide(L)'
;DAARLPKGVGRLLRQLTDRHPVSIVSGRSVEKLRKWVQVEGLYFAGSHGFEISGPDGSFLNYSIASQLLPEIRTALNALQGLLAKVPGVTIEDNKFTLSVHTRNVSTEDMPRVHSYVEAVLDEQPLLRRSFGHHVIELRPQVHWHKGRAMEWLIKSMCEQLGLPSDGAARNTTAMPIFIGDDVTDEDAFA
;
A
#
# COMPACT_ATOMS: atom_id res chain seq x y z
N ASP A 1 16.25 1.80 -0.79
CA ASP A 1 15.53 0.75 -0.05
C ASP A 1 16.06 0.60 1.40
N ALA A 2 15.88 1.63 2.25
CA ALA A 2 16.59 1.76 3.53
C ALA A 2 15.68 1.84 4.77
N ALA A 3 14.35 1.84 4.62
CA ALA A 3 13.46 1.90 5.77
C ALA A 3 13.56 0.60 6.57
N ARG A 4 13.85 0.70 7.88
CA ARG A 4 13.81 -0.40 8.85
C ARG A 4 12.89 -0.02 10.00
N LEU A 5 12.19 -1.02 10.57
CA LEU A 5 11.40 -0.79 11.77
C LEU A 5 12.36 -0.31 12.88
N PRO A 6 12.14 0.87 13.49
CA PRO A 6 13.04 1.37 14.52
C PRO A 6 13.17 0.40 15.70
N LYS A 7 14.34 0.41 16.35
CA LYS A 7 14.59 -0.47 17.51
C LYS A 7 13.51 -0.25 18.57
N GLY A 8 12.98 -1.34 19.12
CA GLY A 8 11.95 -1.31 20.16
C GLY A 8 10.51 -1.25 19.65
N VAL A 9 10.26 -0.74 18.43
CA VAL A 9 8.88 -0.63 17.90
C VAL A 9 8.21 -1.98 17.74
N GLY A 10 8.93 -3.02 17.30
CA GLY A 10 8.37 -4.37 17.22
C GLY A 10 7.92 -4.94 18.58
N ARG A 11 8.57 -4.54 19.69
CA ARG A 11 8.14 -4.90 21.05
C ARG A 11 6.86 -4.16 21.42
N LEU A 12 6.78 -2.86 21.11
CA LEU A 12 5.60 -2.04 21.37
C LEU A 12 4.39 -2.54 20.56
N LEU A 13 4.58 -2.86 19.29
CA LEU A 13 3.53 -3.45 18.45
C LEU A 13 3.00 -4.74 19.06
N ARG A 14 3.88 -5.62 19.55
CA ARG A 14 3.46 -6.86 20.22
C ARG A 14 2.63 -6.59 21.49
N GLN A 15 3.06 -5.63 22.31
CA GLN A 15 2.30 -5.24 23.50
C GLN A 15 0.94 -4.62 23.17
N LEU A 16 0.84 -3.92 22.03
CA LEU A 16 -0.42 -3.39 21.54
C LEU A 16 -1.34 -4.51 21.03
N THR A 17 -0.82 -5.46 20.25
CA THR A 17 -1.60 -6.59 19.74
C THR A 17 -2.18 -7.48 20.85
N ASP A 18 -1.54 -7.54 22.02
CA ASP A 18 -2.05 -8.26 23.20
C ASP A 18 -3.29 -7.61 23.82
N ARG A 19 -3.58 -6.34 23.50
CA ARG A 19 -4.65 -5.54 24.13
C ARG A 19 -5.67 -5.01 23.14
N HIS A 20 -5.25 -4.75 21.92
CA HIS A 20 -6.03 -4.10 20.88
C HIS A 20 -5.72 -4.72 19.51
N PRO A 21 -6.70 -4.82 18.60
CA PRO A 21 -6.41 -5.08 17.21
C PRO A 21 -5.54 -3.95 16.63
N VAL A 22 -4.50 -4.32 15.89
CA VAL A 22 -3.55 -3.36 15.28
C VAL A 22 -3.38 -3.70 13.81
N SER A 23 -3.49 -2.68 12.95
CA SER A 23 -3.14 -2.79 11.53
C SER A 23 -1.94 -1.95 11.14
N ILE A 24 -1.15 -2.47 10.20
CA ILE A 24 -0.19 -1.69 9.42
C ILE A 24 -0.78 -1.44 8.02
N VAL A 25 -0.96 -0.17 7.65
CA VAL A 25 -1.45 0.26 6.34
C VAL A 25 -0.30 0.85 5.55
N SER A 26 -0.07 0.40 4.32
CA SER A 26 1.07 0.85 3.51
C SER A 26 0.85 0.70 2.01
N GLY A 27 1.58 1.48 1.21
CA GLY A 27 1.75 1.23 -0.22
C GLY A 27 2.57 -0.02 -0.54
N ARG A 28 3.35 -0.53 0.42
CA ARG A 28 4.10 -1.78 0.27
C ARG A 28 3.18 -2.99 0.21
N SER A 29 3.60 -4.05 -0.49
CA SER A 29 2.83 -5.30 -0.48
C SER A 29 2.76 -5.95 0.91
N VAL A 30 1.70 -6.71 1.17
CA VAL A 30 1.52 -7.47 2.41
C VAL A 30 2.70 -8.42 2.65
N GLU A 31 3.21 -9.04 1.58
CA GLU A 31 4.39 -9.91 1.65
C GLU A 31 5.61 -9.15 2.20
N LYS A 32 5.89 -7.96 1.68
CA LYS A 32 6.99 -7.12 2.16
C LYS A 32 6.77 -6.66 3.59
N LEU A 33 5.55 -6.24 3.93
CA LEU A 33 5.20 -5.83 5.29
C LEU A 33 5.44 -6.95 6.31
N ARG A 34 5.02 -8.18 6.00
CA ARG A 34 5.25 -9.34 6.87
C ARG A 34 6.73 -9.62 7.08
N LYS A 35 7.53 -9.59 6.01
CA LYS A 35 8.99 -9.75 6.08
C LYS A 35 9.65 -8.65 6.91
N TRP A 36 9.10 -7.44 6.87
CA TRP A 36 9.70 -6.26 7.49
C TRP A 36 9.34 -6.08 8.96
N VAL A 37 8.07 -6.29 9.32
CA VAL A 37 7.57 -6.02 10.68
C VAL A 37 7.81 -7.20 11.61
N GLN A 38 7.64 -8.44 11.14
CA GLN A 38 7.89 -9.67 11.90
C GLN A 38 7.24 -9.70 13.31
N VAL A 39 6.01 -9.17 13.40
CA VAL A 39 5.18 -9.21 14.61
C VAL A 39 3.88 -9.94 14.27
N GLU A 40 3.55 -10.93 15.08
CA GLU A 40 2.31 -11.71 14.98
C GLU A 40 1.12 -10.90 15.53
N GLY A 41 -0.11 -11.32 15.22
CA GLY A 41 -1.32 -10.62 15.70
C GLY A 41 -1.68 -9.34 14.93
N LEU A 42 -0.89 -8.95 13.92
CA LEU A 42 -1.15 -7.76 13.12
C LEU A 42 -2.09 -8.04 11.93
N TYR A 43 -2.96 -7.07 11.67
CA TYR A 43 -3.57 -6.88 10.37
C TYR A 43 -2.60 -6.13 9.44
N PHE A 44 -2.65 -6.41 8.16
CA PHE A 44 -1.89 -5.71 7.13
C PHE A 44 -2.82 -5.29 6.01
N ALA A 45 -2.81 -4.01 5.64
CA ALA A 45 -3.36 -3.53 4.39
C ALA A 45 -2.21 -3.02 3.53
N GLY A 46 -1.84 -3.80 2.52
CA GLY A 46 -0.75 -3.51 1.60
C GLY A 46 -1.24 -2.99 0.26
N SER A 47 -0.30 -2.51 -0.55
CA SER A 47 -0.55 -2.07 -1.92
C SER A 47 -1.68 -1.03 -2.00
N HIS A 48 -1.66 -0.02 -1.14
CA HIS A 48 -2.72 1.00 -1.03
C HIS A 48 -4.11 0.42 -0.70
N GLY A 49 -4.14 -0.74 -0.03
CA GLY A 49 -5.36 -1.42 0.39
C GLY A 49 -5.92 -2.42 -0.63
N PHE A 50 -5.22 -2.72 -1.72
CA PHE A 50 -5.65 -3.76 -2.69
C PHE A 50 -5.54 -5.18 -2.14
N GLU A 51 -4.77 -5.36 -1.07
CA GLU A 51 -4.66 -6.60 -0.33
C GLU A 51 -4.70 -6.31 1.16
N ILE A 52 -5.55 -7.07 1.87
CA ILE A 52 -5.68 -7.00 3.31
C ILE A 52 -5.56 -8.42 3.86
N SER A 53 -4.86 -8.58 4.97
CA SER A 53 -4.73 -9.85 5.67
C SER A 53 -4.84 -9.64 7.17
N GLY A 54 -5.53 -10.54 7.87
CA GLY A 54 -5.62 -10.57 9.33
C GLY A 54 -4.73 -11.66 9.94
N PRO A 55 -4.60 -11.64 11.28
CA PRO A 55 -3.86 -12.66 12.03
C PRO A 55 -4.61 -14.00 12.15
N ASP A 56 -5.93 -13.99 11.95
CA ASP A 56 -6.85 -15.13 11.95
C ASP A 56 -6.89 -15.90 10.61
N GLY A 57 -6.03 -15.52 9.66
CA GLY A 57 -6.05 -16.04 8.29
C GLY A 57 -7.11 -15.39 7.40
N SER A 58 -7.86 -14.39 7.90
CA SER A 58 -8.73 -13.58 7.06
C SER A 58 -7.90 -12.89 5.98
N PHE A 59 -8.48 -12.81 4.79
CA PHE A 59 -7.80 -12.24 3.64
C PHE A 59 -8.80 -11.62 2.67
N LEU A 60 -8.49 -10.40 2.25
CA LEU A 60 -9.22 -9.69 1.22
C LEU A 60 -8.23 -9.31 0.11
N ASN A 61 -8.34 -9.97 -1.03
CA ASN A 61 -7.80 -9.43 -2.27
C ASN A 61 -8.92 -8.70 -2.99
N TYR A 62 -8.69 -7.44 -3.37
CA TYR A 62 -9.65 -6.75 -4.22
C TYR A 62 -9.67 -7.46 -5.58
N SER A 63 -10.78 -8.14 -5.89
CA SER A 63 -10.88 -9.07 -7.03
C SER A 63 -10.62 -8.39 -8.37
N ILE A 64 -11.09 -7.15 -8.52
CA ILE A 64 -10.84 -6.35 -9.73
C ILE A 64 -9.35 -6.01 -9.87
N ALA A 65 -8.68 -5.62 -8.79
CA ALA A 65 -7.23 -5.38 -8.85
C ALA A 65 -6.45 -6.68 -9.15
N SER A 66 -6.93 -7.82 -8.65
CA SER A 66 -6.36 -9.15 -8.93
C SER A 66 -6.43 -9.53 -10.40
N GLN A 67 -7.49 -9.14 -11.10
CA GLN A 67 -7.61 -9.33 -12.55
C GLN A 67 -6.62 -8.47 -13.35
N LEU A 68 -6.12 -7.38 -12.77
CA LEU A 68 -5.20 -6.42 -13.40
C LEU A 68 -3.70 -6.74 -13.18
N LEU A 69 -3.38 -7.87 -12.53
CA LEU A 69 -2.00 -8.30 -12.33
C LEU A 69 -1.21 -8.50 -13.65
N PRO A 70 -1.79 -9.05 -14.73
CA PRO A 70 -1.09 -9.16 -16.02
C PRO A 70 -0.65 -7.81 -16.59
N GLU A 71 -1.49 -6.79 -16.49
CA GLU A 71 -1.25 -5.42 -16.95
C GLU A 71 -0.12 -4.78 -16.13
N ILE A 72 -0.16 -4.94 -14.81
CA ILE A 72 0.92 -4.48 -13.92
C ILE A 72 2.25 -5.15 -14.26
N ARG A 73 2.25 -6.46 -14.51
CA ARG A 73 3.47 -7.18 -14.92
C ARG A 73 4.00 -6.71 -16.26
N THR A 74 3.12 -6.41 -17.20
CA THR A 74 3.49 -5.88 -18.51
C THR A 74 4.13 -4.49 -18.37
N ALA A 75 3.51 -3.61 -17.58
CA ALA A 75 4.05 -2.30 -17.25
C ALA A 75 5.42 -2.40 -16.55
N LEU A 76 5.59 -3.32 -15.61
CA LEU A 76 6.86 -3.55 -14.90
C LEU A 76 7.98 -3.93 -15.88
N ASN A 77 7.74 -4.89 -16.76
CA ASN A 77 8.73 -5.32 -17.74
C ASN A 77 9.13 -4.18 -18.69
N ALA A 78 8.15 -3.40 -19.16
CA ALA A 78 8.39 -2.25 -20.03
C ALA A 78 9.21 -1.16 -19.31
N LEU A 79 8.83 -0.80 -18.08
CA LEU A 79 9.56 0.16 -17.26
C LEU A 79 10.99 -0.30 -16.99
N GLN A 80 11.19 -1.58 -16.64
CA GLN A 80 12.53 -2.14 -16.41
C GLN A 80 13.42 -2.00 -17.64
N GLY A 81 12.89 -2.24 -18.84
CA GLY A 81 13.63 -2.07 -20.10
C GLY A 81 13.98 -0.60 -20.39
N LEU A 82 12.99 0.30 -20.29
CA LEU A 82 13.16 1.72 -20.61
C LEU A 82 14.06 2.46 -19.62
N LEU A 83 13.89 2.17 -18.32
CA LEU A 83 14.56 2.88 -17.23
C LEU A 83 15.93 2.30 -16.87
N ALA A 84 16.32 1.14 -17.40
CA ALA A 84 17.62 0.50 -17.12
C ALA A 84 18.83 1.41 -17.37
N LYS A 85 18.71 2.38 -18.29
CA LYS A 85 19.78 3.31 -18.67
C LYS A 85 19.68 4.69 -18.02
N VAL A 86 18.77 4.87 -17.07
CA VAL A 86 18.61 6.13 -16.33
C VAL A 86 19.30 6.00 -14.97
N PRO A 87 20.43 6.69 -14.74
CA PRO A 87 21.14 6.62 -13.47
C PRO A 87 20.26 7.10 -12.31
N GLY A 88 20.34 6.39 -11.18
CA GLY A 88 19.67 6.79 -9.93
C GLY A 88 18.18 6.45 -9.84
N VAL A 89 17.55 5.99 -10.93
CA VAL A 89 16.16 5.50 -10.87
C VAL A 89 16.13 4.08 -10.33
N THR A 90 15.12 3.76 -9.52
CA THR A 90 14.86 2.39 -9.08
C THR A 90 13.39 2.09 -9.15
N ILE A 91 13.03 0.90 -9.63
CA ILE A 91 11.64 0.45 -9.71
C ILE A 91 11.40 -0.55 -8.57
N GLU A 92 10.34 -0.34 -7.82
CA GLU A 92 9.90 -1.22 -6.77
C GLU A 92 8.54 -1.86 -7.14
N ASP A 93 8.51 -3.19 -7.16
CA ASP A 93 7.28 -3.98 -7.35
C ASP A 93 6.57 -4.22 -6.00
N ASN A 94 5.40 -3.62 -5.83
CA ASN A 94 4.51 -3.79 -4.69
C ASN A 94 3.26 -4.59 -5.06
N LYS A 95 3.34 -5.54 -6.00
CA LYS A 95 2.27 -6.45 -6.44
C LYS A 95 1.12 -5.76 -7.20
N PHE A 96 0.39 -4.85 -6.55
CA PHE A 96 -0.66 -4.04 -7.19
C PHE A 96 -0.22 -2.61 -7.47
N THR A 97 1.03 -2.27 -7.21
CA THR A 97 1.57 -0.92 -7.44
C THR A 97 3.02 -1.04 -7.85
N LEU A 98 3.42 -0.26 -8.85
CA LEU A 98 4.83 -0.09 -9.23
C LEU A 98 5.28 1.29 -8.78
N SER A 99 6.38 1.36 -8.05
CA SER A 99 6.91 2.63 -7.54
C SER A 99 8.23 2.94 -8.23
N VAL A 100 8.24 3.96 -9.08
CA VAL A 100 9.43 4.49 -9.75
C VAL A 100 10.03 5.56 -8.85
N HIS A 101 11.07 5.22 -8.10
CA HIS A 101 11.75 6.14 -7.19
C HIS A 101 12.68 7.08 -7.97
N THR A 102 12.52 8.38 -7.74
CA THR A 102 13.23 9.44 -8.48
C THR A 102 14.17 10.26 -7.61
N ARG A 103 14.31 9.91 -6.31
CA ARG A 103 15.13 10.68 -5.35
C ARG A 103 16.57 10.91 -5.78
N ASN A 104 17.18 9.93 -6.47
CA ASN A 104 18.58 9.99 -6.90
C ASN A 104 18.72 10.27 -8.40
N VAL A 105 17.63 10.61 -9.09
CA VAL A 105 17.65 10.93 -10.52
C VAL A 105 18.09 12.39 -10.70
N SER A 106 18.97 12.63 -11.67
CA SER A 106 19.42 13.99 -11.99
C SER A 106 18.25 14.83 -12.52
N THR A 107 18.31 16.16 -12.34
CA THR A 107 17.31 17.07 -12.91
C THR A 107 17.24 17.00 -14.43
N GLU A 108 18.35 16.67 -15.09
CA GLU A 108 18.46 16.51 -16.55
C GLU A 108 17.76 15.23 -17.04
N ASP A 109 17.79 14.17 -16.22
CA ASP A 109 17.16 12.89 -16.54
C ASP A 109 15.68 12.81 -16.17
N MET A 110 15.20 13.66 -15.27
CA MET A 110 13.79 13.67 -14.83
C MET A 110 12.78 13.74 -15.99
N PRO A 111 12.93 14.61 -17.00
CA PRO A 111 12.03 14.63 -18.16
C PRO A 111 11.98 13.29 -18.91
N ARG A 112 13.12 12.59 -18.99
CA ARG A 112 13.23 11.27 -19.63
C ARG A 112 12.48 10.21 -18.83
N VAL A 113 12.58 10.23 -17.50
CA VAL A 113 11.77 9.34 -16.62
C VAL A 113 10.29 9.57 -16.84
N HIS A 114 9.83 10.83 -16.83
CA HIS A 114 8.43 11.16 -17.08
C HIS A 114 7.95 10.67 -18.44
N SER A 115 8.74 10.87 -19.50
CA SER A 115 8.40 10.41 -20.85
C SER A 115 8.27 8.88 -20.94
N TYR A 116 9.16 8.13 -20.29
CA TYR A 116 9.05 6.67 -20.27
C TYR A 116 7.87 6.15 -19.46
N VAL A 117 7.58 6.78 -18.33
CA VAL A 117 6.37 6.44 -17.55
C VAL A 117 5.11 6.70 -18.36
N GLU A 118 5.05 7.83 -19.07
CA GLU A 118 3.89 8.17 -19.90
C GLU A 118 3.71 7.18 -21.05
N ALA A 119 4.78 6.84 -21.77
CA ALA A 119 4.72 5.86 -22.85
C ALA A 119 4.19 4.49 -22.38
N VAL A 120 4.56 4.06 -21.16
CA VAL A 120 4.02 2.83 -20.57
C VAL A 120 2.54 2.97 -20.23
N LEU A 121 2.11 4.12 -19.71
CA LEU A 121 0.69 4.35 -19.37
C LEU A 121 -0.20 4.44 -20.61
N ASP A 122 0.31 4.98 -21.73
CA ASP A 122 -0.40 5.02 -23.00
C ASP A 122 -0.71 3.61 -23.52
N GLU A 123 0.18 2.64 -23.28
CA GLU A 123 -0.03 1.23 -23.61
C GLU A 123 -0.81 0.45 -22.52
N GLN A 124 -1.05 1.06 -21.35
CA GLN A 124 -1.68 0.43 -20.19
C GLN A 124 -2.86 1.27 -19.66
N PRO A 125 -3.97 1.37 -20.42
CA PRO A 125 -5.09 2.26 -20.11
C PRO A 125 -5.87 1.89 -18.83
N LEU A 126 -5.61 0.73 -18.24
CA LEU A 126 -6.20 0.27 -16.98
C LEU A 126 -5.35 0.67 -15.75
N LEU A 127 -4.21 1.31 -15.98
CA LEU A 127 -3.34 1.85 -14.94
C LEU A 127 -3.41 3.37 -14.95
N ARG A 128 -3.18 3.96 -13.78
CA ARG A 128 -3.06 5.41 -13.61
C ARG A 128 -1.78 5.74 -12.84
N ARG A 129 -1.25 6.93 -13.10
CA ARG A 129 -0.16 7.50 -12.29
C ARG A 129 -0.68 8.17 -11.02
N SER A 130 0.10 8.07 -9.95
CA SER A 130 0.07 8.97 -8.79
C SER A 130 1.47 9.47 -8.47
N PHE A 131 1.54 10.63 -7.80
CA PHE A 131 2.81 11.21 -7.36
C PHE A 131 2.90 11.11 -5.83
N GLY A 132 4.05 10.69 -5.35
CA GLY A 132 4.45 10.78 -3.94
C GLY A 132 5.78 11.53 -3.81
N HIS A 133 6.30 11.61 -2.59
CA HIS A 133 7.54 12.34 -2.33
C HIS A 133 8.76 11.63 -2.96
N HIS A 134 9.24 12.17 -4.10
CA HIS A 134 10.29 11.58 -4.94
C HIS A 134 9.98 10.18 -5.49
N VAL A 135 8.70 9.92 -5.80
CA VAL A 135 8.25 8.66 -6.39
C VAL A 135 7.09 8.89 -7.35
N ILE A 136 7.10 8.19 -8.48
CA ILE A 136 5.97 8.09 -9.41
C ILE A 136 5.40 6.68 -9.26
N GLU A 137 4.13 6.55 -8.93
CA GLU A 137 3.47 5.26 -8.75
C GLU A 137 2.55 4.95 -9.93
N LEU A 138 2.57 3.71 -10.40
CA LEU A 138 1.59 3.18 -11.33
C LEU A 138 0.72 2.16 -10.58
N ARG A 139 -0.59 2.34 -10.64
CA ARG A 139 -1.57 1.50 -9.93
C ARG A 139 -2.85 1.31 -10.73
N PRO A 140 -3.64 0.26 -10.47
CA PRO A 140 -4.96 0.08 -11.08
C PRO A 140 -5.84 1.33 -11.06
N GLN A 141 -6.47 1.62 -12.20
CA GLN A 141 -7.50 2.64 -12.34
C GLN A 141 -8.85 2.10 -11.88
N VAL A 142 -8.97 1.86 -10.58
CA VAL A 142 -10.21 1.43 -9.93
C VAL A 142 -10.63 2.45 -8.89
N HIS A 143 -11.94 2.58 -8.66
CA HIS A 143 -12.52 3.38 -7.58
C HIS A 143 -12.31 2.69 -6.22
N TRP A 144 -11.04 2.63 -5.80
CA TRP A 144 -10.62 2.15 -4.49
C TRP A 144 -9.65 3.18 -3.89
N HIS A 145 -9.91 3.55 -2.64
CA HIS A 145 -9.10 4.45 -1.83
C HIS A 145 -8.92 3.85 -0.44
N LYS A 146 -7.87 4.27 0.28
CA LYS A 146 -7.50 3.72 1.59
C LYS A 146 -8.65 3.74 2.60
N GLY A 147 -9.57 4.70 2.52
CA GLY A 147 -10.79 4.73 3.35
C GLY A 147 -11.62 3.43 3.31
N ARG A 148 -11.78 2.80 2.14
CA ARG A 148 -12.50 1.51 2.05
C ARG A 148 -11.74 0.35 2.68
N ALA A 149 -10.41 0.37 2.56
CA ALA A 149 -9.57 -0.60 3.26
C ALA A 149 -9.67 -0.41 4.78
N MET A 150 -9.72 0.84 5.25
CA MET A 150 -9.95 1.18 6.66
C MET A 150 -11.31 0.71 7.15
N GLU A 151 -12.39 0.95 6.40
CA GLU A 151 -13.73 0.44 6.74
C GLU A 151 -13.73 -1.07 6.92
N TRP A 152 -13.09 -1.80 6.00
CA TRP A 152 -12.97 -3.25 6.08
C TRP A 152 -12.14 -3.70 7.28
N LEU A 153 -11.02 -3.04 7.56
CA LEU A 153 -10.16 -3.33 8.72
C LEU A 153 -10.93 -3.13 10.02
N ILE A 154 -11.56 -1.97 10.21
CA ILE A 154 -12.30 -1.66 11.44
C ILE A 154 -13.44 -2.67 11.62
N LYS A 155 -14.19 -2.98 10.55
CA LYS A 155 -15.24 -3.99 10.59
C LYS A 155 -14.69 -5.34 11.07
N SER A 156 -13.64 -5.84 10.43
CA SER A 156 -13.03 -7.13 10.73
C SER A 156 -12.48 -7.19 12.17
N MET A 157 -11.86 -6.11 12.63
CA MET A 157 -11.36 -5.98 14.00
C MET A 157 -12.49 -5.95 15.03
N CYS A 158 -13.61 -5.27 14.74
CA CYS A 158 -14.79 -5.29 15.62
C CYS A 158 -15.38 -6.69 15.71
N GLU A 159 -15.51 -7.39 14.58
CA GLU A 159 -16.00 -8.77 14.53
C GLU A 159 -15.11 -9.72 15.33
N GLN A 160 -13.77 -9.57 15.24
CA GLN A 160 -12.82 -10.33 16.05
C GLN A 160 -13.02 -10.11 17.56
N LEU A 161 -13.37 -8.90 17.97
CA LEU A 161 -13.63 -8.55 19.37
C LEU A 161 -15.06 -8.89 19.84
N GLY A 162 -15.92 -9.41 18.95
CA GLY A 162 -17.34 -9.65 19.26
C GLY A 162 -18.13 -8.36 19.45
N LEU A 163 -17.65 -7.25 18.89
CA LEU A 163 -18.30 -5.93 18.95
C LEU A 163 -19.21 -5.70 17.73
N PRO A 164 -20.21 -4.81 17.83
CA PRO A 164 -20.98 -4.36 16.67
C PRO A 164 -20.08 -3.84 15.55
N SER A 165 -20.28 -4.33 14.33
CA SER A 165 -19.41 -4.02 13.19
C SER A 165 -20.08 -3.14 12.12
N ASP A 166 -21.35 -2.76 12.35
CA ASP A 166 -22.20 -2.01 11.42
C ASP A 166 -22.40 -0.54 11.80
N GLY A 167 -22.23 0.34 10.80
CA GLY A 167 -22.66 1.73 10.80
C GLY A 167 -22.48 2.49 12.13
N ALA A 168 -23.59 2.98 12.67
CA ALA A 168 -23.61 3.81 13.89
C ALA A 168 -23.31 3.01 15.18
N ALA A 169 -23.63 1.72 15.23
CA ALA A 169 -23.40 0.88 16.40
C ALA A 169 -21.90 0.59 16.62
N ARG A 170 -21.13 0.56 15.54
CA ARG A 170 -19.66 0.51 15.60
C ARG A 170 -19.07 1.74 16.27
N ASN A 171 -19.57 2.93 15.93
CA ASN A 171 -19.02 4.20 16.44
C ASN A 171 -19.25 4.43 17.93
N THR A 172 -20.13 3.64 18.58
CA THR A 172 -20.35 3.69 20.03
C THR A 172 -19.49 2.68 20.80
N THR A 173 -18.83 1.74 20.11
CA THR A 173 -18.12 0.62 20.72
C THR A 173 -16.65 0.53 20.33
N ALA A 174 -16.24 1.12 19.20
CA ALA A 174 -14.85 1.17 18.75
C ALA A 174 -14.41 2.60 18.45
N MET A 175 -13.20 2.95 18.91
CA MET A 175 -12.55 4.23 18.62
C MET A 175 -11.27 3.97 17.82
N PRO A 176 -11.28 4.13 16.48
CA PRO A 176 -10.09 3.93 15.68
C PRO A 176 -9.07 5.04 15.94
N ILE A 177 -7.80 4.67 16.09
CA ILE A 177 -6.67 5.59 16.16
C ILE A 177 -5.80 5.32 14.93
N PHE A 178 -5.70 6.31 14.04
CA PHE A 178 -4.87 6.24 12.84
C PHE A 178 -3.69 7.21 12.95
N ILE A 179 -2.50 6.76 12.57
CA ILE A 179 -1.27 7.57 12.57
C ILE A 179 -0.64 7.41 11.19
N GLY A 180 -0.48 8.52 10.47
CA GLY A 180 0.10 8.61 9.13
C GLY A 180 0.94 9.86 8.95
N ASP A 181 1.82 9.87 7.95
CA ASP A 181 2.79 10.93 7.69
C ASP A 181 2.77 11.48 6.26
N ASP A 182 1.98 10.88 5.36
CA ASP A 182 1.96 11.25 3.93
C ASP A 182 0.57 11.74 3.49
N VAL A 183 0.52 12.49 2.38
CA VAL A 183 -0.73 12.99 1.77
C VAL A 183 -1.69 11.85 1.44
N THR A 184 -1.16 10.66 1.15
CA THR A 184 -1.98 9.48 0.90
C THR A 184 -2.73 9.01 2.14
N ASP A 185 -2.41 9.48 3.34
CA ASP A 185 -3.10 9.13 4.59
C ASP A 185 -4.31 10.03 4.88
N GLU A 186 -4.46 11.15 4.16
CA GLU A 186 -5.64 12.03 4.28
C GLU A 186 -6.96 11.29 4.00
N ASP A 187 -6.94 10.33 3.05
CA ASP A 187 -8.07 9.44 2.76
C ASP A 187 -8.49 8.55 3.94
N ALA A 188 -7.63 8.36 4.94
CA ALA A 188 -7.90 7.60 6.15
C ALA A 188 -8.33 8.49 7.33
N PHE A 189 -8.04 9.80 7.28
CA PHE A 189 -8.49 10.78 8.27
C PHE A 189 -9.91 11.28 8.03
N ALA A 190 -10.34 11.35 6.76
CA ALA A 190 -11.66 11.79 6.33
C ALA A 190 -12.76 10.74 6.57
#